data_AF-A0A5J4ZNW5-F1
#
_entry.id   AF-A0A5J4ZNW5-F1
#
_cell.length_a   1.000
_cell.length_b   1.000
_cell.length_c   1.000
_cell.angle_alpha   90.00
_cell.angle_beta   90.00
_cell.angle_gamma   90.00
#
_symmetry.space_group_name_H-M   'P 1'
#
loop_
_entity.id
_entity.type
_entity.pdbx_description
1 polymer ?
#
loop_
_entity_poly.entity_id
_entity_poly.type
_entity_poly.pdbx_seq_one_letter_code
_entity_poly.pdbx_strand_id
1 'polypeptide(L)'
;MATSNPTGENQSALADIEVSMMESHANLKISTKRSPKQLLKLVSGLQGLKLTVLHLNVTTVDETVLYSVSVKVEDDCRLTSGDEIATAVNQMLGRIQEEAQ
;
A
#
# COMPACT_ATOMS: atom_id res chain seq x y z
N MET A 1 15.06 32.88 23.34
CA MET A 1 13.78 32.49 23.94
C MET A 1 12.82 32.15 22.80
N ALA A 2 12.35 30.91 22.79
CA ALA A 2 11.27 30.30 22.00
C ALA A 2 11.21 30.49 20.47
N THR A 3 11.37 29.34 19.82
CA THR A 3 11.11 28.92 18.44
C THR A 3 9.64 29.05 18.03
N SER A 4 9.35 29.37 16.76
CA SER A 4 8.05 29.10 16.13
C SER A 4 8.21 28.23 14.87
N ASN A 5 7.68 27.01 15.00
CA ASN A 5 7.47 25.87 14.10
C ASN A 5 7.69 25.99 12.58
N PRO A 6 8.18 24.90 11.96
CA PRO A 6 7.66 24.38 10.71
C PRO A 6 6.66 23.24 11.01
N THR A 7 5.36 23.50 11.00
CA THR A 7 4.35 22.43 10.99
C THR A 7 4.08 22.04 9.54
N GLY A 8 5.03 21.31 8.96
CA GLY A 8 4.74 20.44 7.83
C GLY A 8 4.32 19.11 8.42
N GLU A 9 3.02 18.88 8.53
CA GLU A 9 2.49 17.56 8.85
C GLU A 9 2.89 16.61 7.72
N ASN A 10 4.05 15.96 7.90
CA ASN A 10 4.33 14.71 7.25
C ASN A 10 3.15 13.81 7.62
N GLN A 11 2.24 13.57 6.67
CA GLN A 11 1.39 12.40 6.67
C GLN A 11 2.36 11.22 6.77
N SER A 12 2.61 10.77 8.00
CA SER A 12 3.58 9.72 8.27
C SER A 12 3.08 8.50 7.51
N ALA A 13 3.86 8.04 6.53
CA ALA A 13 3.46 6.92 5.69
C ALA A 13 3.02 5.76 6.60
N LEU A 14 1.77 5.29 6.42
CA LEU A 14 1.16 4.27 7.27
C LEU A 14 1.74 2.87 6.99
N ALA A 15 2.44 2.76 5.88
CA ALA A 15 3.23 1.62 5.45
C ALA A 15 4.46 2.11 4.69
N ASP A 16 5.54 1.34 4.77
CA ASP A 16 6.66 1.47 3.83
C ASP A 16 6.30 0.70 2.56
N ILE A 17 6.33 1.37 1.41
CA ILE A 17 5.84 0.85 0.13
C ILE A 17 6.90 1.07 -0.95
N GLU A 18 7.39 -0.03 -1.50
CA GLU A 18 8.21 -0.02 -2.72
C GLU A 18 7.37 -0.52 -3.90
N VAL A 19 7.45 0.18 -5.03
CA VAL A 19 6.81 -0.23 -6.28
C VAL A 19 7.86 -0.33 -7.38
N SER A 20 7.88 -1.45 -8.09
CA SER A 20 8.67 -1.64 -9.31
C SER A 20 7.74 -2.01 -10.45
N MET A 21 7.79 -1.24 -11.53
CA MET A 21 6.95 -1.41 -12.73
C MET A 21 7.71 -2.17 -13.82
N MET A 22 7.02 -3.07 -14.52
CA MET A 22 7.52 -3.74 -15.72
C MET A 22 6.38 -3.93 -16.72
N GLU A 23 6.36 -3.13 -17.78
CA GLU A 23 5.27 -3.11 -18.77
C GLU A 23 3.89 -2.94 -18.10
N SER A 24 2.97 -3.89 -18.31
CA SER A 24 1.64 -3.94 -17.68
C SER A 24 1.62 -4.67 -16.33
N HIS A 25 2.77 -4.84 -15.69
CA HIS A 25 2.91 -5.49 -14.39
C HIS A 25 3.57 -4.56 -13.37
N ALA A 26 3.24 -4.78 -12.10
CA ALA A 26 3.92 -4.12 -10.99
C ALA A 26 4.23 -5.12 -9.89
N ASN A 27 5.36 -4.94 -9.21
CA ASN A 27 5.67 -5.62 -7.97
C ASN A 27 5.61 -4.61 -6.83
N LEU A 28 4.82 -4.93 -5.81
CA LEU A 28 4.66 -4.13 -4.61
C LEU A 28 5.32 -4.85 -3.45
N LYS A 29 6.14 -4.13 -2.68
CA LYS A 29 6.51 -4.55 -1.33
C LYS A 29 5.90 -3.59 -0.33
N ILE A 30 5.19 -4.12 0.64
CA ILE A 30 4.44 -3.33 1.62
C ILE A 30 4.81 -3.83 3.01
N SER A 31 5.33 -2.95 3.86
CA SER A 31 5.57 -3.22 5.28
C SER A 31 4.63 -2.37 6.12
N THR A 32 3.80 -3.02 6.94
CA THR A 32 2.75 -2.34 7.71
C THR A 32 2.45 -3.07 9.01
N LYS A 33 1.86 -2.35 9.98
CA LYS A 33 1.40 -2.95 11.23
C LYS A 33 0.27 -3.94 10.94
N ARG A 34 0.27 -5.05 11.68
CA ARG A 34 -0.77 -6.07 11.61
C ARG A 34 -2.11 -5.53 12.11
N SER A 35 -3.17 -5.75 11.34
CA SER A 35 -4.55 -5.46 11.77
C SER A 35 -5.55 -6.58 11.41
N PRO A 36 -6.72 -6.65 12.06
CA PRO A 36 -7.75 -7.63 11.74
C PRO A 36 -8.19 -7.58 10.27
N LYS A 37 -8.25 -8.76 9.63
CA LYS A 37 -8.70 -8.94 8.23
C LYS A 37 -7.88 -8.14 7.19
N GLN A 38 -6.70 -7.65 7.55
CA GLN A 38 -5.89 -6.77 6.71
C GLN A 38 -5.59 -7.37 5.34
N LEU A 39 -5.22 -8.65 5.28
CA LEU A 39 -4.92 -9.32 4.01
C LEU A 39 -6.14 -9.34 3.08
N LEU A 40 -7.32 -9.68 3.59
CA LEU A 40 -8.55 -9.71 2.80
C LEU A 40 -8.88 -8.32 2.25
N LYS A 41 -8.77 -7.29 3.11
CA LYS A 41 -9.01 -5.91 2.72
C LYS A 41 -7.97 -5.39 1.73
N LEU A 42 -6.70 -5.77 1.88
CA LEU A 42 -5.62 -5.45 0.95
C LEU A 42 -5.93 -6.01 -0.44
N VAL A 43 -6.23 -7.30 -0.54
CA VAL A 43 -6.53 -7.97 -1.82
C VAL A 43 -7.76 -7.34 -2.48
N SER A 44 -8.84 -7.13 -1.71
CA SER A 44 -10.04 -6.48 -2.23
C SER A 44 -9.78 -5.04 -2.70
N GLY A 45 -8.96 -4.30 -1.97
CA GLY A 45 -8.63 -2.92 -2.31
C GLY A 45 -7.74 -2.82 -3.54
N LEU A 46 -6.74 -3.70 -3.69
CA LEU A 46 -5.92 -3.79 -4.91
C LEU A 46 -6.79 -4.08 -6.14
N GLN A 47 -7.74 -5.02 -6.02
CA GLN A 47 -8.71 -5.29 -7.09
C GLN A 47 -9.56 -4.06 -7.42
N GLY A 48 -9.98 -3.29 -6.41
CA GLY A 48 -10.69 -2.02 -6.59
C GLY A 48 -9.86 -0.94 -7.31
N LEU A 49 -8.53 -0.98 -7.16
CA LEU A 49 -7.57 -0.14 -7.88
C LEU A 49 -7.24 -0.64 -9.30
N LYS A 50 -7.91 -1.69 -9.78
CA LYS A 50 -7.63 -2.32 -11.08
C LYS A 50 -6.22 -2.94 -11.16
N LEU A 51 -5.77 -3.46 -10.03
CA LEU A 51 -4.53 -4.22 -9.90
C LEU A 51 -4.88 -5.67 -9.57
N THR A 52 -4.77 -6.55 -10.57
CA THR A 52 -5.08 -7.98 -10.41
C THR A 52 -3.91 -8.70 -9.76
N VAL A 53 -4.12 -9.30 -8.59
CA VAL A 53 -3.09 -10.07 -7.88
C VAL A 53 -2.76 -11.35 -8.65
N LEU A 54 -1.49 -11.50 -9.03
CA LEU A 54 -0.96 -12.69 -9.70
C LEU A 54 -0.22 -13.61 -8.72
N HIS A 55 0.59 -13.02 -7.84
CA HIS A 55 1.30 -13.72 -6.78
C HIS A 55 1.31 -12.88 -5.52
N LEU A 56 1.15 -13.53 -4.39
CA LEU A 56 1.12 -12.92 -3.08
C LEU A 56 1.95 -13.77 -2.13
N ASN A 57 2.99 -13.16 -1.57
CA ASN A 57 3.67 -13.68 -0.40
C ASN A 57 3.36 -12.82 0.82
N VAL A 58 3.10 -13.46 1.95
CA VAL A 58 2.85 -12.79 3.23
C VAL A 58 3.82 -13.34 4.25
N THR A 59 4.66 -12.48 4.79
CA THR A 59 5.56 -12.82 5.90
C THR A 59 5.18 -11.95 7.09
N THR A 60 5.02 -12.54 8.27
CA THR A 60 4.76 -11.80 9.50
C THR A 60 5.96 -11.94 10.43
N VAL A 61 6.44 -10.82 10.96
CA VAL A 61 7.50 -10.74 11.96
C VAL A 61 6.99 -9.84 13.07
N ASP A 62 6.78 -10.41 14.26
CA ASP A 62 6.16 -9.75 15.41
C ASP A 62 4.83 -9.07 15.04
N GLU A 63 4.73 -7.75 15.23
CA GLU A 63 3.55 -6.93 14.91
C GLU A 63 3.56 -6.37 13.48
N THR A 64 4.55 -6.72 12.67
CA THR A 64 4.71 -6.24 11.29
C THR A 64 4.35 -7.33 10.28
N VAL A 65 3.62 -6.95 9.23
CA VAL A 65 3.33 -7.80 8.08
C VAL A 65 4.01 -7.23 6.84
N LEU A 66 4.77 -8.09 6.16
CA LEU A 66 5.40 -7.84 4.88
C LEU A 66 4.60 -8.54 3.79
N TYR A 67 4.07 -7.76 2.85
CA TYR A 67 3.44 -8.26 1.63
C TYR A 67 4.39 -8.07 0.46
N SER A 68 4.63 -9.12 -0.31
CA SER A 68 5.23 -9.02 -1.65
C SER A 68 4.18 -9.46 -2.65
N VAL A 69 3.74 -8.52 -3.49
CA VAL A 69 2.60 -8.73 -4.39
C VAL A 69 2.99 -8.40 -5.81
N SER A 70 2.93 -9.40 -6.69
CA SER A 70 2.99 -9.16 -8.13
C SER A 70 1.58 -8.98 -8.66
N VAL A 71 1.34 -7.89 -9.37
CA VAL A 71 0.04 -7.54 -9.94
C VAL A 71 0.14 -7.30 -11.43
N LYS A 72 -0.94 -7.60 -12.15
CA LYS A 72 -1.21 -7.05 -13.48
C LYS A 72 -1.94 -5.73 -13.31
N VAL A 73 -1.47 -4.70 -14.00
CA VAL A 73 -2.16 -3.42 -14.15
C VAL A 73 -3.15 -3.60 -15.31
N GLU A 74 -4.44 -3.50 -15.02
CA GLU A 74 -5.47 -3.68 -16.06
C GLU A 74 -5.56 -2.46 -16.99
N ASP A 75 -6.05 -2.68 -18.21
CA ASP A 75 -6.11 -1.66 -19.27
C ASP A 75 -6.98 -0.45 -18.89
N ASP A 76 -7.95 -0.63 -17.98
CA ASP A 76 -8.82 0.42 -17.45
C ASP A 76 -8.28 1.08 -16.16
N CYS A 77 -7.07 0.71 -15.72
CA CYS A 77 -6.41 1.31 -14.57
C CYS A 77 -6.00 2.75 -14.90
N ARG A 78 -6.29 3.67 -13.99
CA ARG A 78 -5.94 5.09 -14.12
C ARG A 78 -4.56 5.45 -13.56
N LEU A 79 -3.91 4.50 -12.90
CA LEU A 79 -2.61 4.68 -12.28
C LEU A 79 -1.54 4.35 -13.32
N THR A 80 -0.76 5.35 -13.71
CA THR A 80 0.19 5.26 -14.85
C THR A 80 1.64 5.12 -14.40
N SER A 81 1.93 5.35 -13.13
CA SER A 81 3.28 5.34 -12.56
C SER A 81 3.35 4.58 -11.23
N GLY A 82 4.57 4.16 -10.87
CA GLY A 82 4.83 3.51 -9.59
C GLY A 82 4.47 4.39 -8.39
N ASP A 83 4.72 5.70 -8.48
CA ASP A 83 4.42 6.67 -7.43
C ASP A 83 2.91 6.84 -7.20
N GLU A 84 2.12 6.84 -8.28
CA GLU A 84 0.65 6.87 -8.21
C GLU A 84 0.10 5.60 -7.55
N ILE A 85 0.66 4.42 -7.90
CA ILE A 85 0.31 3.15 -7.26
C ILE A 85 0.68 3.17 -5.78
N ALA A 86 1.90 3.59 -5.43
CA ALA A 86 2.35 3.68 -4.04
C ALA A 86 1.43 4.59 -3.21
N THR A 87 1.08 5.76 -3.77
CA THR A 87 0.18 6.72 -3.13
C THR A 87 -1.22 6.13 -2.93
N ALA A 88 -1.80 5.52 -3.96
CA ALA A 88 -3.13 4.92 -3.88
C ALA A 88 -3.19 3.75 -2.88
N VAL A 89 -2.15 2.92 -2.84
CA VAL A 89 -2.03 1.80 -1.90
C VAL A 89 -1.84 2.31 -0.47
N ASN A 90 -1.04 3.36 -0.24
CA ASN A 90 -0.89 3.97 1.09
C ASN A 90 -2.23 4.53 1.60
N GLN A 91 -2.97 5.26 0.75
CA GLN A 91 -4.30 5.78 1.10
C GLN A 91 -5.30 4.66 1.40
N MET A 92 -5.27 3.57 0.62
CA MET A 92 -6.09 2.38 0.86
C MET A 92 -5.75 1.73 2.20
N LEU A 93 -4.47 1.58 2.53
CA LEU A 93 -4.02 1.03 3.81
C LEU A 93 -4.45 1.90 4.99
N GLY A 94 -4.50 3.23 4.82
CA GLY A 94 -5.04 4.13 5.84
C GLY A 94 -6.49 3.85 6.17
N ARG A 95 -7.35 3.70 5.15
CA ARG A 95 -8.75 3.31 5.34
C ARG A 95 -8.89 1.95 6.03
N ILE A 96 -8.03 1.00 5.68
CA ILE A 96 -8.01 -0.34 6.30
C ILE A 96 -7.70 -0.27 7.80
N GLN A 97 -6.80 0.63 8.21
CA GLN A 97 -6.41 0.83 9.61
C GLN A 97 -7.48 1.57 10.41
N GLU A 98 -8.12 2.60 9.84
CA GLU A 98 -9.22 3.34 10.48
C GLU A 98 -10.41 2.41 10.80
N GLU A 99 -10.80 1.54 9.87
CA GLU A 99 -11.89 0.56 10.06
C GLU A 99 -11.54 -0.60 11.00
N ALA A 100 -10.28 -0.73 11.39
CA ALA A 100 -9.81 -1.79 12.29
C ALA A 100 -9.84 -1.38 13.77
N GLN A 101 -10.20 -0.12 14.05
CA GLN A 101 -10.39 0.42 15.40
C GLN A 101 -11.77 0.10 15.97
#